data_AF-A0A832D9U6-F1
#
_entry.id   AF-A0A832D9U6-F1
#
_cell.length_a   1.000
_cell.length_b   1.000
_cell.length_c   1.000
_cell.angle_alpha   90.00
_cell.angle_beta   90.00
_cell.angle_gamma   90.00
#
_symmetry.space_group_name_H-M   'P 1'
#
loop_
_entity.id
_entity.type
_entity.pdbx_description
1 polymer ?
#
loop_
_entity_poly.entity_id
_entity_poly.type
_entity_poly.pdbx_seq_one_letter_code
_entity_poly.pdbx_strand_id
1 'polypeptide(L)'
;MDTIGLLCFGLEWESKRIRKSPVVRNGRWKVAVTGPGPIDVERVVPALIKGQNIRFLFSCGFAAGLNPELGPCTVICEGIDPGLLMKMNSVGARLGKIVSVSQPLYTLEAKANST
;
A
#
# COMPACT_ATOMS: atom_id res chain seq x y z
N MET A 1 -21.42 7.37 -10.88
CA MET A 1 -20.97 7.39 -9.47
C MET A 1 -19.54 7.90 -9.46
N ASP A 2 -19.25 8.90 -8.64
CA ASP A 2 -17.90 9.45 -8.56
C ASP A 2 -16.98 8.46 -7.84
N THR A 3 -15.82 8.20 -8.43
CA THR A 3 -14.76 7.45 -7.77
C THR A 3 -14.25 8.25 -6.58
N ILE A 4 -14.29 7.66 -5.38
CA ILE A 4 -13.88 8.31 -4.13
C ILE A 4 -12.48 7.89 -3.69
N GLY A 5 -11.98 6.75 -4.18
CA GLY A 5 -10.72 6.19 -3.72
C GLY A 5 -9.94 5.41 -4.78
N LEU A 6 -8.63 5.35 -4.58
CA LEU A 6 -7.67 4.64 -5.41
C LEU A 6 -6.86 3.66 -4.54
N LEU A 7 -6.80 2.40 -4.97
CA LEU A 7 -5.97 1.35 -4.40
C LEU A 7 -4.82 1.05 -5.37
N CYS A 8 -3.59 1.34 -4.96
CA CYS A 8 -2.38 1.09 -5.74
C CYS A 8 -1.69 -0.17 -5.23
N PHE A 9 -1.26 -1.02 -6.16
CA PHE A 9 -0.49 -2.25 -5.89
C PHE A 9 0.78 -2.28 -6.72
N GLY A 10 1.87 -2.80 -6.17
CA GLY A 10 3.12 -2.91 -6.92
C GLY A 10 3.02 -3.98 -8.01
N LEU A 11 2.35 -5.09 -7.71
CA LEU A 11 2.28 -6.27 -8.58
C LEU A 11 0.83 -6.70 -8.81
N GLU A 12 0.55 -7.22 -10.01
CA GLU A 12 -0.82 -7.62 -10.40
C GLU A 12 -1.40 -8.69 -9.46
N TRP A 13 -0.58 -9.63 -8.99
CA TRP A 13 -1.05 -10.71 -8.11
C TRP A 13 -1.56 -10.21 -6.75
N GLU A 14 -1.04 -9.09 -6.26
CA GLU A 14 -1.47 -8.47 -5.00
C GLU A 14 -2.89 -7.92 -5.12
N SER A 15 -3.25 -7.45 -6.32
CA SER A 15 -4.55 -6.85 -6.60
C SER A 15 -5.66 -7.86 -6.93
N LYS A 16 -5.30 -9.10 -7.28
CA LYS A 16 -6.26 -10.11 -7.84
C LYS A 16 -7.50 -10.32 -6.98
N ARG A 17 -7.34 -10.39 -5.66
CA ARG A 17 -8.46 -10.60 -4.72
C ARG A 17 -9.33 -9.34 -4.60
N ILE A 18 -8.71 -8.17 -4.47
CA ILE A 18 -9.46 -6.93 -4.22
C ILE A 18 -10.26 -6.48 -5.44
N ARG A 19 -9.77 -6.74 -6.66
CA ARG A 19 -10.48 -6.44 -7.92
C ARG A 19 -11.85 -7.13 -7.98
N LYS A 20 -12.02 -8.27 -7.30
CA LYS A 20 -13.29 -9.01 -7.24
C LYS A 20 -14.20 -8.53 -6.10
N SER A 21 -13.73 -7.65 -5.23
CA SER A 21 -14.51 -7.20 -4.07
C SER A 21 -15.70 -6.31 -4.50
N PRO A 22 -16.81 -6.34 -3.75
CA PRO A 22 -17.96 -5.46 -3.99
C PRO A 22 -17.60 -3.97 -3.96
N VAL A 23 -16.62 -3.61 -3.12
CA VAL A 23 -16.14 -2.23 -2.93
C VAL A 23 -15.50 -1.66 -4.20
N VAL A 24 -14.85 -2.51 -5.00
CA VAL A 24 -14.30 -2.12 -6.31
C VAL A 24 -15.38 -2.21 -7.40
N ARG A 25 -16.20 -3.27 -7.38
CA ARG A 25 -17.26 -3.50 -8.38
C ARG A 25 -18.33 -2.43 -8.41
N ASN A 26 -18.60 -1.77 -7.29
CA ASN A 26 -19.55 -0.66 -7.23
C ASN A 26 -19.03 0.66 -7.84
N GLY A 27 -17.78 0.68 -8.35
CA GLY A 27 -17.17 1.82 -9.05
C GLY A 27 -16.69 2.97 -8.16
N ARG A 28 -16.90 2.89 -6.85
CA ARG A 28 -16.42 3.90 -5.89
C ARG A 28 -14.91 3.82 -5.68
N TRP A 29 -14.31 2.66 -5.91
CA TRP A 29 -12.88 2.43 -5.78
C TRP A 29 -12.27 1.95 -7.09
N LYS A 30 -11.15 2.56 -7.48
CA LYS A 30 -10.31 2.10 -8.59
C LYS A 30 -9.14 1.29 -8.05
N VAL A 31 -8.71 0.31 -8.84
CA VAL A 31 -7.52 -0.50 -8.57
C VAL A 31 -6.50 -0.23 -9.67
N ALA A 32 -5.29 0.16 -9.27
CA ALA A 32 -4.16 0.39 -10.15
C ALA A 32 -3.00 -0.53 -9.78
N VAL A 33 -2.31 -1.04 -10.80
CA VAL A 33 -1.01 -1.68 -10.62
C VAL A 33 0.03 -0.67 -11.08
N THR A 34 0.84 -0.22 -10.14
CA THR A 34 1.81 0.85 -10.35
C THR A 34 3.15 0.34 -10.81
N GLY A 35 3.48 -0.94 -10.61
CA GLY A 35 4.84 -1.45 -10.78
C GLY A 35 5.64 -1.45 -9.48
N PRO A 36 6.75 -2.20 -9.40
CA PRO A 36 7.50 -2.41 -8.16
C PRO A 36 8.41 -1.24 -7.76
N GLY A 37 8.66 -0.29 -8.65
CA GLY A 37 9.65 0.78 -8.45
C GLY A 37 9.04 2.18 -8.33
N PRO A 38 9.78 3.13 -7.72
CA PRO A 38 9.33 4.51 -7.56
C PRO A 38 9.08 5.22 -8.89
N ILE A 39 9.89 4.94 -9.92
CA ILE A 39 9.73 5.53 -11.26
C ILE A 39 8.36 5.18 -11.86
N ASP A 40 7.92 3.93 -11.73
CA ASP A 40 6.63 3.53 -12.28
C ASP A 40 5.46 4.15 -11.49
N VAL A 41 5.60 4.23 -10.16
CA VAL A 41 4.61 4.90 -9.28
C VAL A 41 4.45 6.38 -9.63
N GLU A 42 5.56 7.10 -9.77
CA GLU A 42 5.59 8.53 -10.11
C GLU A 42 4.98 8.82 -11.49
N ARG A 43 5.07 7.88 -12.42
CA ARG A 43 4.43 7.99 -13.73
C ARG A 43 2.94 7.68 -13.69
N VAL A 44 2.56 6.60 -13.01
CA VAL A 44 1.20 6.05 -13.07
C VAL A 44 0.22 6.81 -12.17
N VAL A 45 0.62 7.12 -10.94
CA VAL A 45 -0.30 7.69 -9.94
C VAL A 45 -0.82 9.07 -10.33
N PRO A 46 0.02 10.04 -10.73
CA PRO A 46 -0.47 11.36 -11.14
C PRO A 46 -1.42 11.30 -12.34
N ALA A 47 -1.13 10.44 -13.32
CA ALA A 47 -1.97 10.24 -14.49
C ALA A 47 -3.36 9.69 -14.12
N LEU A 48 -3.44 8.83 -13.09
CA LEU A 48 -4.70 8.26 -12.61
C LEU A 48 -5.52 9.20 -11.75
N ILE A 49 -4.88 10.11 -11.01
CA ILE A 49 -5.56 11.09 -10.16
C ILE A 49 -6.01 12.30 -10.98
N LYS A 50 -5.29 12.65 -12.04
CA LYS A 50 -5.59 13.83 -12.86
C LYS A 50 -7.02 13.80 -13.40
N GLY A 51 -7.77 14.86 -13.11
CA GLY A 51 -9.17 15.01 -13.53
C GLY A 51 -10.17 14.13 -12.77
N GLN A 52 -9.76 13.48 -11.67
CA GLN A 52 -10.64 12.66 -10.83
C GLN A 52 -10.77 13.24 -9.42
N ASN A 53 -11.93 13.02 -8.79
CA ASN A 53 -12.20 13.44 -7.41
C ASN A 53 -11.75 12.39 -6.39
N ILE A 54 -10.49 11.93 -6.50
CA ILE A 54 -9.92 10.94 -5.58
C ILE A 54 -9.71 11.60 -4.21
N ARG A 55 -10.40 11.10 -3.19
CA ARG A 55 -10.28 11.59 -1.80
C ARG A 55 -9.36 10.72 -0.96
N PHE A 56 -9.22 9.45 -1.33
CA PHE A 56 -8.40 8.48 -0.62
C PHE A 56 -7.47 7.75 -1.57
N LEU A 57 -6.22 7.59 -1.16
CA LEU A 57 -5.24 6.79 -1.86
C LEU A 57 -4.60 5.83 -0.86
N PHE A 58 -4.60 4.54 -1.19
CA PHE A 58 -3.88 3.52 -0.44
C PHE A 58 -2.82 2.91 -1.34
N SER A 59 -1.57 2.93 -0.89
CA SER A 59 -0.52 2.08 -1.44
C SER A 59 -0.50 0.78 -0.64
N CYS A 60 -0.73 -0.34 -1.31
CA CYS A 60 -0.86 -1.66 -0.72
C CYS A 60 0.14 -2.61 -1.36
N GLY A 61 0.79 -3.44 -0.56
CA GLY A 61 1.71 -4.46 -1.07
C GLY A 61 2.19 -5.38 0.03
N PHE A 62 2.85 -6.45 -0.37
CA PHE A 62 3.58 -7.30 0.55
C PHE A 62 5.01 -6.78 0.73
N ALA A 63 5.50 -6.82 1.96
CA ALA A 63 6.85 -6.42 2.31
C ALA A 63 7.52 -7.47 3.18
N ALA A 64 8.85 -7.60 3.06
CA ALA A 64 9.65 -8.39 3.98
C ALA A 64 9.89 -7.59 5.26
N GLY A 65 9.49 -8.14 6.41
CA GLY A 65 9.74 -7.52 7.70
C GLY A 65 11.23 -7.46 8.04
N LEU A 66 11.69 -6.29 8.51
CA LEU A 66 13.02 -6.11 9.09
C LEU A 66 13.03 -6.40 10.60
N ASN A 67 11.96 -6.04 11.30
CA ASN A 67 11.80 -6.33 12.72
C ASN A 67 11.42 -7.82 12.92
N PRO A 68 12.21 -8.61 13.68
CA PRO A 68 11.95 -10.03 13.93
C PRO A 68 10.67 -10.31 14.73
N GLU A 69 10.12 -9.31 15.43
CA GLU A 69 8.85 -9.43 16.16
C GLU A 69 7.62 -9.38 15.23
N LEU A 70 7.82 -9.04 13.95
CA LEU A 70 6.75 -9.08 12.96
C LEU A 70 6.52 -10.53 12.51
N GLY A 71 5.45 -11.12 13.03
CA GLY A 71 4.97 -12.41 12.56
C GLY A 71 4.46 -12.35 11.10
N PRO A 72 4.39 -13.49 10.40
CA PRO A 72 3.78 -13.56 9.08
C PRO A 72 2.37 -12.97 9.06
N CYS A 73 2.01 -12.34 7.94
CA CYS A 73 0.69 -11.70 7.74
C CYS A 73 0.38 -10.54 8.70
N THR A 74 1.35 -10.02 9.46
CA THR A 74 1.18 -8.76 10.20
C THR A 74 0.94 -7.63 9.22
N VAL A 75 -0.16 -6.89 9.40
CA VAL A 75 -0.49 -5.72 8.58
C VAL A 75 0.11 -4.49 9.25
N ILE A 76 0.99 -3.79 8.54
CA ILE A 76 1.55 -2.50 8.95
C ILE A 76 0.88 -1.38 8.15
N CYS A 77 0.56 -0.29 8.81
CA CYS A 77 0.00 0.90 8.19
C CYS A 77 0.79 2.15 8.60
N GLU A 78 1.07 2.98 7.60
CA GLU A 78 1.66 4.32 7.71
C GLU A 78 0.80 5.30 6.89
N GLY A 79 0.74 6.56 7.30
CA GLY A 79 -0.05 7.57 6.61
C GLY A 79 -0.06 8.91 7.31
N ILE A 80 -0.74 9.88 6.68
CA ILE A 80 -0.80 11.27 7.15
C ILE A 80 -2.12 11.64 7.84
N ASP A 81 -3.18 10.86 7.64
CA ASP A 81 -4.51 11.15 8.19
C ASP A 81 -4.71 10.38 9.51
N PRO A 82 -4.74 11.06 10.67
CA PRO A 82 -4.83 10.39 11.96
C PRO A 82 -6.14 9.63 12.16
N GLY A 83 -7.24 10.12 11.58
CA GLY A 83 -8.56 9.47 11.69
C GLY A 83 -8.60 8.13 10.97
N LEU A 84 -7.97 8.05 9.80
CA LEU A 84 -7.83 6.84 9.02
C LEU A 84 -6.86 5.87 9.68
N LEU A 85 -5.73 6.34 10.21
CA LEU A 85 -4.79 5.51 10.97
C LEU A 85 -5.47 4.88 12.20
N MET A 86 -6.27 5.64 12.95
CA MET A 86 -7.04 5.09 14.07
C MET A 86 -8.03 4.01 13.62
N LYS A 87 -8.73 4.21 12.49
CA LYS A 87 -9.63 3.20 11.92
C LYS A 87 -8.90 1.95 11.43
N MET A 88 -7.70 2.11 10.86
CA MET A 88 -6.87 0.97 10.46
C MET A 88 -6.39 0.17 11.68
N ASN A 89 -5.99 0.87 12.73
CA ASN A 89 -5.63 0.25 13.99
C ASN A 89 -6.79 -0.52 14.63
N SER A 90 -8.01 0.05 14.61
CA SER A 90 -9.19 -0.63 15.18
C SER A 90 -9.61 -1.89 14.42
N VAL A 91 -9.19 -2.07 13.17
CA VAL A 91 -9.41 -3.30 12.39
C VAL A 91 -8.19 -4.24 12.38
N GLY A 92 -7.18 -3.97 13.21
CA GLY A 92 -6.05 -4.87 13.48
C GLY A 92 -4.76 -4.58 12.73
N ALA A 93 -4.66 -3.47 11.98
CA ALA A 93 -3.37 -3.03 11.43
C ALA A 93 -2.50 -2.43 12.55
N ARG A 94 -1.21 -2.72 12.58
CA ARG A 94 -0.28 -2.05 13.49
C ARG A 94 0.23 -0.76 12.83
N LEU A 95 0.27 0.32 13.60
CA LEU A 95 0.92 1.55 13.15
C LEU A 95 2.43 1.36 13.19
N GLY A 96 3.11 1.72 12.11
CA GLY A 96 4.56 1.58 12.00
C GLY A 96 5.13 2.40 10.86
N LYS A 97 6.46 2.50 10.82
CA LYS A 97 7.18 3.18 9.75
C LYS A 97 7.57 2.17 8.66
N ILE A 98 7.28 2.49 7.41
CA ILE A 98 7.66 1.69 6.25
C ILE A 98 8.88 2.36 5.61
N VAL A 99 9.99 1.64 5.58
CA VAL A 99 11.24 2.13 4.98
C VAL A 99 11.45 1.41 3.65
N SER A 100 11.60 2.18 2.58
CA SER A 100 12.01 1.66 1.28
C SER A 100 13.53 1.56 1.23
N VAL A 101 14.03 0.42 0.76
CA VAL A 101 15.46 0.15 0.60
C VAL A 101 15.77 -0.02 -0.89
N SER A 102 16.91 0.49 -1.33
CA SER A 102 17.31 0.46 -2.75
C SER A 102 17.62 -0.95 -3.26
N GLN A 103 17.91 -1.89 -2.36
CA GLN A 103 18.17 -3.29 -2.67
C GLN A 103 17.47 -4.19 -1.65
N PRO A 104 16.93 -5.35 -2.07
CA PRO A 104 16.35 -6.29 -1.13
C PRO A 104 17.40 -6.79 -0.12
N LEU A 105 17.03 -6.76 1.16
CA LEU A 105 17.91 -7.18 2.25
C LEU A 105 17.64 -8.64 2.59
N TYR A 106 18.55 -9.51 2.13
CA TYR A 106 18.41 -10.97 2.27
C TYR A 106 19.02 -11.53 3.56
N THR A 107 19.90 -10.79 4.24
CA THR A 107 20.57 -11.24 5.48
C THR A 107 20.10 -10.45 6.70
N LEU A 108 20.12 -11.08 7.88
CA LEU A 108 19.79 -10.38 9.14
C LEU A 108 20.72 -9.19 9.40
N GLU A 109 21.99 -9.31 9.03
CA GLU A 109 22.99 -8.24 9.13
C GLU A 109 22.65 -7.05 8.23
N ALA A 110 22.29 -7.30 6.97
CA ALA A 110 21.88 -6.24 6.04
C ALA A 110 20.61 -5.53 6.52
N LYS A 111 19.69 -6.28 7.15
CA LYS A 111 18.47 -5.72 7.78
C LYS A 111 18.81 -4.83 8.98
N ALA A 112 19.69 -5.27 9.87
CA ALA A 112 20.09 -4.51 11.06
C ALA A 112 20.77 -3.16 10.74
N ASN A 113 21.54 -3.11 9.65
CA ASN A 113 22.31 -1.92 9.25
C ASN A 113 21.53 -0.92 8.37
N SER A 114 20.23 -1.14 8.17
CA SER A 114 19.36 -0.33 7.27
C SER A 114 18.38 0.62 7.99
N THR A 115 18.47 0.68 9.32
CA THR A 115 17.65 1.50 10.23
C THR A 115 18.37 2.77 10.65
#